data_AF-A0A178B7P7-F1
#
_entry.id   AF-A0A178B7P7-F1
#
_cell.length_a   1.000
_cell.length_b   1.000
_cell.length_c   1.000
_cell.angle_alpha   90.00
_cell.angle_beta   90.00
_cell.angle_gamma   90.00
#
_symmetry.space_group_name_H-M   'P 1'
#
loop_
_entity.id
_entity.type
_entity.pdbx_description
1 polymer ?
#
loop_
_entity_poly.entity_id
_entity_poly.type
_entity_poly.pdbx_seq_one_letter_code
_entity_poly.pdbx_strand_id
1 'polypeptide(L)'
;MSLNSSPTSKTTPSYETPIPIPPDLTQSLVLSSPRLHRLQQDLLVLTSFNENSTLHWRPSWFAQDPHAASFWTLYNPPNVVTELLPHKKLGRLVYTRRMRREGDEEPMYVKSWEQWERMCDLRGVPRGWLGEEMIGLMRLGLPRDLKGNLVEPPTFPLYPEPQPPNRGRYILSPSTYTTHLPTKFHNICLTAADVEDMQVVIVHSNGALVIEPRFEYFLHTSQWTHYSGTGGYLNDARYVPDPDVVKEQGIGRRWSWVPWTTEQEESCCGLLVKLKVRVGRARGGRGL
;
A
#
# COMPACT_ATOMS: atom_id res chain seq x y z
N MET A 1 46.81 4.06 25.33
CA MET A 1 46.41 4.50 23.98
C MET A 1 44.90 4.67 24.00
N SER A 2 44.42 5.91 24.17
CA SER A 2 42.99 6.22 24.27
C SER A 2 42.43 6.56 22.89
N LEU A 3 41.43 5.81 22.44
CA LEU A 3 40.71 6.09 21.21
C LEU A 3 39.68 7.19 21.47
N ASN A 4 39.97 8.39 20.98
CA ASN A 4 39.00 9.48 20.85
C ASN A 4 37.95 9.10 19.80
N SER A 5 36.75 8.73 20.23
CA SER A 5 35.57 8.65 19.38
C SER A 5 35.01 10.06 19.16
N SER A 6 35.25 10.62 17.99
CA SER A 6 34.63 11.86 17.54
C SER A 6 33.11 11.72 17.53
N PRO A 7 32.34 12.74 17.99
CA PRO A 7 30.89 12.73 17.88
C PRO A 7 30.51 12.86 16.41
N THR A 8 29.96 11.79 15.84
CA THR A 8 29.33 11.82 14.53
C THR A 8 28.20 12.85 14.57
N SER A 9 28.37 13.94 13.81
CA SER A 9 27.33 14.94 13.58
C SER A 9 26.03 14.24 13.22
N LYS A 10 25.01 14.39 14.08
CA LYS A 10 23.64 14.01 13.76
C LYS A 10 23.20 14.87 12.58
N THR A 11 23.37 14.36 11.38
CA THR A 11 22.77 14.94 10.16
C THR A 11 21.28 15.03 10.44
N THR A 12 20.79 16.25 10.67
CA THR A 12 19.37 16.50 10.86
C THR A 12 18.67 16.07 9.56
N PRO A 13 17.73 15.11 9.60
CA PRO A 13 17.06 14.65 8.40
C PRO A 13 16.40 15.87 7.74
N SER A 14 16.69 16.09 6.45
CA SER A 14 15.99 17.13 5.68
C SER A 14 14.53 16.73 5.62
N TYR A 15 13.69 17.38 6.43
CA TYR A 15 12.25 17.21 6.34
C TYR A 15 11.83 17.64 4.93
N GLU A 16 11.38 16.68 4.12
CA GLU A 16 10.78 17.00 2.82
C GLU A 16 9.69 18.04 3.05
N THR A 17 9.71 19.11 2.26
CA THR A 17 8.72 20.17 2.37
C THR A 17 7.34 19.56 2.17
N PRO A 18 6.36 19.83 3.07
CA PRO A 18 5.01 19.30 2.94
C PRO A 18 4.47 19.55 1.54
N ILE A 19 3.82 18.53 0.93
CA ILE A 19 3.17 18.70 -0.37
C ILE A 19 2.04 19.72 -0.16
N PRO A 20 2.08 20.89 -0.82
CA PRO A 20 1.06 21.91 -0.62
C PRO A 20 -0.27 21.43 -1.17
N ILE A 21 -1.31 21.47 -0.34
CA ILE A 21 -2.69 21.16 -0.72
C ILE A 21 -3.40 22.50 -1.00
N PRO A 22 -3.88 22.75 -2.23
CA PRO A 22 -4.59 23.99 -2.53
C PRO A 22 -5.89 24.12 -1.72
N PRO A 23 -6.29 25.34 -1.31
CA PRO A 23 -7.53 25.55 -0.56
C PRO A 23 -8.79 25.24 -1.40
N ASP A 24 -8.79 25.57 -2.70
CA ASP A 24 -9.89 25.32 -3.63
C ASP A 24 -9.79 23.93 -4.28
N LEU A 25 -9.68 22.90 -3.44
CA LEU A 25 -9.40 21.55 -3.88
C LEU A 25 -10.57 20.95 -4.68
N THR A 26 -10.29 20.47 -5.90
CA THR A 26 -11.24 19.76 -6.77
C THR A 26 -10.63 18.49 -7.32
N GLN A 27 -11.46 17.49 -7.66
CA GLN A 27 -10.93 16.19 -8.10
C GLN A 27 -10.19 16.30 -9.44
N SER A 28 -10.58 17.24 -10.31
CA SER A 28 -9.84 17.54 -11.54
C SER A 28 -8.43 18.06 -11.25
N LEU A 29 -8.27 18.95 -10.26
CA LEU A 29 -6.95 19.41 -9.83
C LEU A 29 -6.08 18.26 -9.31
N VAL A 30 -6.67 17.38 -8.49
CA VAL A 30 -5.97 16.19 -7.98
C VAL A 30 -5.48 15.31 -9.13
N LEU A 31 -6.36 14.95 -10.06
CA LEU A 31 -6.01 14.09 -11.20
C LEU A 31 -4.99 14.73 -12.15
N SER A 32 -4.98 16.07 -12.26
CA SER A 32 -4.02 16.80 -13.09
C SER A 32 -2.61 16.88 -12.49
N SER A 33 -2.47 16.65 -11.17
CA SER A 33 -1.21 16.76 -10.45
C SER A 33 -0.78 15.38 -9.92
N PRO A 34 0.21 14.71 -10.54
CA PRO A 34 0.64 13.37 -10.14
C PRO A 34 1.04 13.28 -8.65
N ARG A 35 1.69 14.31 -8.11
CA ARG A 35 2.07 14.36 -6.68
C ARG A 35 0.87 14.42 -5.76
N LEU A 36 -0.14 15.23 -6.11
CA LEU A 36 -1.35 15.39 -5.31
C LEU A 36 -2.24 14.14 -5.40
N HIS A 37 -2.32 13.52 -6.58
CA HIS A 37 -2.97 12.23 -6.78
C HIS A 37 -2.32 11.13 -5.93
N ARG A 38 -0.98 11.02 -5.96
CA ARG A 38 -0.26 10.04 -5.14
C ARG A 38 -0.48 10.28 -3.64
N LEU A 39 -0.44 11.54 -3.20
CA LEU A 39 -0.76 11.88 -1.81
C LEU A 39 -2.19 11.47 -1.44
N GLN A 40 -3.18 11.70 -2.32
CA GLN A 40 -4.56 11.26 -2.11
C GLN A 40 -4.63 9.73 -1.99
N GLN A 41 -3.95 8.99 -2.86
CA GLN A 41 -3.89 7.52 -2.80
C GLN A 41 -3.26 7.03 -1.49
N ASP A 42 -2.14 7.62 -1.05
CA ASP A 42 -1.50 7.28 0.21
C ASP A 42 -2.45 7.51 1.40
N LEU A 43 -3.15 8.64 1.41
CA LEU A 43 -4.13 8.96 2.45
C LEU A 43 -5.29 7.96 2.44
N LEU A 44 -5.80 7.57 1.26
CA LEU A 44 -6.86 6.56 1.15
C LEU A 44 -6.39 5.20 1.67
N VAL A 45 -5.17 4.76 1.35
CA VAL A 45 -4.57 3.52 1.87
C VAL A 45 -4.50 3.58 3.40
N LEU A 46 -3.85 4.60 3.96
CA LEU A 46 -3.61 4.72 5.40
C LEU A 46 -4.90 4.87 6.22
N THR A 47 -5.93 5.50 5.66
CA THR A 47 -7.22 5.68 6.34
C THR A 47 -8.20 4.53 6.12
N SER A 48 -7.91 3.61 5.17
CA SER A 48 -8.76 2.45 4.88
C SER A 48 -8.80 1.40 5.98
N PHE A 49 -7.85 1.46 6.92
CA PHE A 49 -7.73 0.54 8.05
C PHE A 49 -8.30 1.12 9.34
N ASN A 50 -8.65 0.24 10.28
CA ASN A 50 -9.10 0.66 11.60
C ASN A 50 -7.97 1.41 12.34
N GLU A 51 -8.33 2.29 13.27
CA GLU A 51 -7.37 2.86 14.20
C GLU A 51 -6.65 1.75 14.98
N ASN A 52 -5.38 1.99 15.30
CA ASN A 52 -4.49 1.03 15.94
C ASN A 52 -4.07 -0.17 15.05
N SER A 53 -4.41 -0.16 13.76
CA SER A 53 -3.86 -1.13 12.81
C SER A 53 -2.35 -0.90 12.60
N THR A 54 -1.59 -1.98 12.49
CA THR A 54 -0.14 -1.92 12.24
C THR A 54 0.18 -2.12 10.76
N LEU A 55 1.17 -1.34 10.28
CA LEU A 55 1.70 -1.37 8.92
C LEU A 55 3.23 -1.48 8.94
N HIS A 56 3.78 -2.14 7.92
CA HIS A 56 5.18 -2.08 7.51
C HIS A 56 5.41 -0.98 6.48
N TRP A 57 4.47 -0.86 5.52
CA TRP A 57 4.62 0.12 4.47
C TRP A 57 4.53 1.53 5.03
N ARG A 58 5.31 2.41 4.44
CA ARG A 58 5.44 3.79 4.82
C ARG A 58 5.50 4.64 3.56
N PRO A 59 4.66 5.68 3.43
CA PRO A 59 4.77 6.59 2.29
C PRO A 59 6.14 7.27 2.25
N SER A 60 6.64 7.58 1.06
CA SER A 60 7.96 8.18 0.87
C SER A 60 8.13 9.52 1.59
N TRP A 61 7.05 10.29 1.71
CA TRP A 61 7.01 11.61 2.36
C TRP A 61 6.97 11.55 3.89
N PHE A 62 6.91 10.36 4.50
CA PHE A 62 7.19 10.20 5.92
C PHE A 62 8.70 10.10 6.14
N ALA A 63 9.17 10.39 7.36
CA ALA A 63 10.56 10.11 7.73
C ALA A 63 10.87 8.62 7.59
N GLN A 64 11.82 8.25 6.72
CA GLN A 64 12.17 6.86 6.46
C GLN A 64 13.08 6.30 7.55
N ASP A 65 14.34 6.70 7.60
CA ASP A 65 15.27 6.17 8.60
C ASP A 65 15.13 6.90 9.95
N PRO A 66 15.19 6.18 11.09
CA PRO A 66 15.36 4.72 11.23
C PRO A 66 14.05 3.91 11.19
N HIS A 67 12.92 4.55 10.92
CA HIS A 67 11.57 3.98 11.11
C HIS A 67 11.14 2.95 10.05
N ALA A 68 11.70 2.99 8.84
CA ALA A 68 11.30 2.12 7.72
C ALA A 68 11.57 0.63 7.98
N ALA A 69 12.43 0.31 8.96
CA ALA A 69 12.75 -1.08 9.32
C ALA A 69 11.78 -1.69 10.35
N SER A 70 10.76 -0.95 10.82
CA SER A 70 9.89 -1.37 11.91
C SER A 70 8.42 -1.13 11.57
N PHE A 71 7.55 -1.93 12.17
CA PHE A 71 6.13 -1.61 12.15
C PHE A 71 5.85 -0.30 12.85
N TRP A 72 4.81 0.35 12.37
CA TRP A 72 4.19 1.49 13.02
C TRP A 72 2.68 1.31 13.09
N THR A 73 2.07 2.06 13.99
CA THR A 73 0.64 1.95 14.29
C THR A 73 -0.09 3.17 13.78
N LEU A 74 -1.23 2.94 13.11
CA LEU A 74 -2.11 3.97 12.61
C LEU A 74 -2.93 4.59 13.75
N TYR A 75 -2.34 5.57 14.42
CA TYR A 75 -3.05 6.41 15.39
C TYR A 75 -3.62 7.67 14.72
N ASN A 76 -4.75 8.11 15.25
CA ASN A 76 -5.35 9.38 14.86
C ASN A 76 -4.85 10.51 15.76
N PRO A 77 -4.74 11.75 15.25
CA PRO A 77 -4.72 12.93 16.09
C PRO A 77 -5.99 13.04 16.96
N PRO A 78 -5.96 13.73 18.10
CA PRO A 78 -7.10 13.82 19.03
C PRO A 78 -8.38 14.40 18.39
N ASN A 79 -8.24 15.25 17.38
CA ASN A 79 -9.33 15.91 16.67
C ASN A 79 -9.81 15.13 15.42
N VAL A 80 -9.39 13.88 15.24
CA VAL A 80 -9.79 13.03 14.11
C VAL A 80 -10.47 11.77 14.62
N VAL A 81 -11.51 11.34 13.92
CA VAL A 81 -12.24 10.11 14.24
C VAL A 81 -12.22 9.13 13.07
N THR A 82 -12.26 7.84 13.42
CA THR A 82 -12.41 6.73 12.48
C THR A 82 -13.88 6.56 12.11
N GLU A 83 -14.17 6.50 10.81
CA GLU A 83 -15.52 6.33 10.27
C GLU A 83 -15.55 5.05 9.43
N LEU A 84 -16.57 4.20 9.61
CA LEU A 84 -16.75 3.01 8.77
C LEU A 84 -17.47 3.41 7.47
N LEU A 85 -16.91 3.01 6.33
CA LEU A 85 -17.57 3.22 5.03
C LEU A 85 -18.76 2.26 4.88
N PRO A 86 -19.72 2.60 3.99
CA PRO A 86 -20.80 1.68 3.64
C PRO A 86 -20.24 0.31 3.22
N HIS A 87 -20.86 -0.77 3.68
CA HIS A 87 -20.41 -2.14 3.41
C HIS A 87 -21.59 -3.10 3.34
N LYS A 88 -21.42 -4.23 2.63
CA LYS A 88 -22.39 -5.33 2.63
C LYS A 88 -22.27 -6.17 3.91
N LYS A 89 -23.33 -6.88 4.27
CA LYS A 89 -23.44 -7.71 5.51
C LYS A 89 -22.32 -8.75 5.70
N LEU A 90 -21.62 -9.14 4.64
CA LEU A 90 -20.47 -10.06 4.67
C LEU A 90 -19.27 -9.48 3.89
N GLY A 91 -19.29 -8.17 3.63
CA GLY A 91 -18.25 -7.45 2.93
C GLY A 91 -17.07 -7.16 3.86
N ARG A 92 -15.95 -6.78 3.25
CA ARG A 92 -14.78 -6.30 3.99
C ARG A 92 -15.11 -4.95 4.62
N LEU A 93 -14.79 -4.80 5.90
CA LEU A 93 -14.86 -3.50 6.56
C LEU A 93 -13.74 -2.60 6.06
N VAL A 94 -14.11 -1.44 5.54
CA VAL A 94 -13.17 -0.41 5.12
C VAL A 94 -13.50 0.86 5.86
N TYR A 95 -12.47 1.49 6.40
CA TYR A 95 -12.62 2.70 7.20
C TYR A 95 -12.21 3.94 6.40
N THR A 96 -12.47 5.09 6.98
CA THR A 96 -11.97 6.39 6.56
C THR A 96 -11.75 7.25 7.80
N ARG A 97 -11.43 8.53 7.60
CA ARG A 97 -11.26 9.51 8.68
C ARG A 97 -12.08 10.76 8.41
N ARG A 98 -12.42 11.46 9.48
CA ARG A 98 -12.97 12.81 9.42
C ARG A 98 -12.56 13.62 10.64
N MET A 99 -12.66 14.94 10.52
CA MET A 99 -12.55 15.80 11.68
C MET A 99 -13.64 15.45 12.69
N ARG A 100 -13.25 15.47 13.96
CA ARG A 100 -14.11 15.33 15.11
C ARG A 100 -15.13 16.48 15.14
N ARG A 101 -16.34 16.15 15.58
CA ARG A 101 -17.48 17.06 15.75
C ARG A 101 -17.94 17.00 17.20
N GLU A 102 -18.74 17.98 17.58
CA GLU A 102 -19.43 17.96 18.87
C GLU A 102 -20.32 16.70 18.97
N GLY A 103 -20.21 16.00 20.09
CA GLY A 103 -20.93 14.73 20.34
C GLY A 103 -20.18 13.46 19.93
N ASP A 104 -19.05 13.54 19.22
CA ASP A 104 -18.23 12.36 18.96
C ASP A 104 -17.55 11.83 20.24
N GLU A 105 -17.45 10.51 20.38
CA GLU A 105 -16.76 9.85 21.51
C GLU A 105 -15.28 10.22 21.62
N GLU A 106 -14.78 10.46 22.83
CA GLU A 106 -13.38 10.81 23.07
C GLU A 106 -12.38 9.85 22.39
N PRO A 107 -11.18 10.32 21.98
CA PRO A 107 -10.18 9.46 21.39
C PRO A 107 -9.80 8.31 22.31
N MET A 108 -9.72 7.10 21.77
CA MET A 108 -9.39 5.91 22.56
C MET A 108 -7.89 5.83 22.88
N TYR A 109 -7.02 6.15 21.91
CA TYR A 109 -5.57 5.91 22.00
C TYR A 109 -4.76 7.19 22.26
N VAL A 110 -4.93 8.22 21.42
CA VAL A 110 -4.22 9.51 21.54
C VAL A 110 -5.20 10.60 21.94
N LYS A 111 -5.19 10.97 23.22
CA LYS A 111 -6.20 11.83 23.86
C LYS A 111 -5.84 13.31 23.85
N SER A 112 -4.55 13.65 23.71
CA SER A 112 -4.08 15.03 23.77
C SER A 112 -3.03 15.32 22.70
N TRP A 113 -2.84 16.61 22.39
CA TRP A 113 -1.86 17.04 21.40
C TRP A 113 -0.42 16.72 21.84
N GLU A 114 -0.12 16.74 23.13
CA GLU A 114 1.18 16.35 23.67
C GLU A 114 1.44 14.85 23.50
N GLN A 115 0.39 14.00 23.58
CA GLN A 115 0.52 12.59 23.24
C GLN A 115 0.75 12.40 21.73
N TRP A 116 0.06 13.19 20.90
CA TRP A 116 0.23 13.18 19.45
C TRP A 116 1.66 13.56 19.03
N GLU A 117 2.20 14.64 19.58
CA GLU A 117 3.57 15.09 19.32
C GLU A 117 4.60 14.03 19.70
N ARG A 118 4.47 13.43 20.90
CA ARG A 118 5.35 12.33 21.32
C ARG A 118 5.27 11.13 20.39
N MET A 119 4.07 10.78 19.92
CA MET A 119 3.88 9.70 18.96
C MET A 119 4.57 10.02 17.63
N CYS A 120 4.40 11.25 17.13
CA CYS A 120 5.05 11.74 15.92
C CYS A 120 6.58 11.63 16.02
N ASP A 121 7.16 12.09 17.13
CA ASP A 121 8.61 12.04 17.35
C ASP A 121 9.11 10.59 17.48
N LEU A 122 8.37 9.73 18.18
CA LEU A 122 8.75 8.32 18.37
C LEU A 122 8.67 7.50 17.08
N ARG A 123 7.64 7.75 16.27
CA ARG A 123 7.32 6.94 15.09
C ARG A 123 7.69 7.60 13.78
N GLY A 124 8.17 8.85 13.77
CA GLY A 124 8.51 9.62 12.58
C GLY A 124 7.30 10.01 11.73
N VAL A 125 6.11 10.11 12.34
CA VAL A 125 4.88 10.52 11.65
C VAL A 125 4.87 12.04 11.53
N PRO A 126 4.53 12.62 10.36
CA PRO A 126 4.45 14.07 10.22
C PRO A 126 3.42 14.67 11.20
N ARG A 127 3.79 15.75 11.90
CA ARG A 127 2.89 16.37 12.90
C ARG A 127 1.55 16.85 12.32
N GLY A 128 1.55 17.30 11.06
CA GLY A 128 0.36 17.71 10.31
C GLY A 128 -0.40 16.56 9.65
N TRP A 129 -0.04 15.30 9.92
CA TRP A 129 -0.78 14.13 9.43
C TRP A 129 -2.26 14.19 9.85
N LEU A 130 -3.16 14.00 8.89
CA LEU A 130 -4.62 14.12 9.06
C LEU A 130 -5.10 15.50 9.54
N GLY A 131 -4.38 16.57 9.18
CA GLY A 131 -4.92 17.93 9.21
C GLY A 131 -6.14 18.09 8.29
N GLU A 132 -6.86 19.20 8.43
CA GLU A 132 -8.12 19.45 7.72
C GLU A 132 -7.98 19.34 6.21
N GLU A 133 -6.87 19.84 5.64
CA GLU A 133 -6.59 19.80 4.21
C GLU A 133 -6.34 18.38 3.72
N MET A 134 -5.62 17.56 4.51
CA MET A 134 -5.39 16.14 4.20
C MET A 134 -6.69 15.34 4.30
N ILE A 135 -7.52 15.61 5.31
CA ILE A 135 -8.86 15.02 5.43
C ILE A 135 -9.74 15.42 4.25
N GLY A 136 -9.72 16.69 3.85
CA GLY A 136 -10.42 17.18 2.66
C GLY A 136 -9.99 16.45 1.39
N LEU A 137 -8.67 16.35 1.16
CA LEU A 137 -8.08 15.65 0.03
C LEU A 137 -8.46 14.17 -0.01
N MET A 138 -8.35 13.49 1.13
CA MET A 138 -8.71 12.09 1.25
C MET A 138 -10.20 11.88 0.97
N ARG A 139 -11.09 12.69 1.57
CA ARG A 139 -12.55 12.55 1.42
C ARG A 139 -13.05 12.82 0.00
N LEU A 140 -12.31 13.61 -0.76
CA LEU A 140 -12.56 13.87 -2.17
C LEU A 140 -12.31 12.62 -3.04
N GLY A 141 -11.35 11.78 -2.66
CA GLY A 141 -11.00 10.54 -3.36
C GLY A 141 -11.84 9.32 -2.97
N LEU A 142 -12.77 9.46 -2.02
CA LEU A 142 -13.64 8.35 -1.59
C LEU A 142 -14.66 8.00 -2.69
N PRO A 143 -15.00 6.70 -2.87
CA PRO A 143 -16.01 6.26 -3.81
C PRO A 143 -17.37 6.89 -3.53
N ARG A 144 -18.02 7.42 -4.57
CA ARG A 144 -19.34 8.03 -4.50
C ARG A 144 -20.27 7.55 -5.60
N ASP A 145 -21.56 7.53 -5.32
CA ASP A 145 -22.60 7.34 -6.33
C ASP A 145 -22.82 8.61 -7.17
N LEU A 146 -23.70 8.54 -8.17
CA LEU A 146 -24.08 9.68 -9.02
C LEU A 146 -24.74 10.84 -8.25
N LYS A 147 -25.19 10.60 -7.02
CA LYS A 147 -25.79 11.61 -6.14
C LYS A 147 -24.76 12.22 -5.18
N GLY A 148 -23.50 11.76 -5.22
CA GLY A 148 -22.42 12.21 -4.35
C GLY A 148 -22.38 11.52 -2.98
N ASN A 149 -23.23 10.52 -2.72
CA ASN A 149 -23.19 9.77 -1.46
C ASN A 149 -22.02 8.80 -1.46
N LEU A 150 -21.42 8.58 -0.29
CA LEU A 150 -20.39 7.55 -0.13
C LEU A 150 -20.97 6.16 -0.42
N VAL A 151 -20.19 5.32 -1.10
CA VAL A 151 -20.55 3.93 -1.40
C VAL A 151 -19.47 2.97 -0.93
N GLU A 152 -19.80 1.67 -0.96
CA GLU A 152 -18.84 0.61 -0.66
C GLU A 152 -17.64 0.68 -1.62
N PRO A 153 -16.40 0.62 -1.11
CA PRO A 153 -15.22 0.55 -1.95
C PRO A 153 -15.20 -0.71 -2.84
N PRO A 154 -14.46 -0.68 -3.97
CA PRO A 154 -14.28 -1.87 -4.79
C PRO A 154 -13.73 -3.04 -3.97
N THR A 155 -14.36 -4.21 -4.12
CA THR A 155 -13.87 -5.46 -3.52
C THR A 155 -12.73 -6.10 -4.31
N PHE A 156 -12.49 -5.61 -5.53
CA PHE A 156 -11.51 -6.14 -6.47
C PHE A 156 -11.11 -5.07 -7.50
N PRO A 157 -9.84 -5.02 -7.95
CA PRO A 157 -8.71 -5.76 -7.40
C PRO A 157 -8.30 -5.23 -6.02
N LEU A 158 -7.58 -6.05 -5.26
CA LEU A 158 -6.97 -5.69 -3.99
C LEU A 158 -5.46 -5.78 -4.10
N TYR A 159 -4.80 -4.91 -3.35
CA TYR A 159 -3.37 -4.67 -3.42
C TYR A 159 -2.72 -5.09 -2.11
N PRO A 160 -1.76 -6.03 -2.12
CA PRO A 160 -1.08 -6.47 -0.90
C PRO A 160 -0.07 -5.42 -0.45
N GLU A 161 0.10 -5.29 0.87
CA GLU A 161 1.09 -4.40 1.46
C GLU A 161 2.52 -4.79 1.04
N PRO A 162 3.29 -3.87 0.44
CA PRO A 162 4.65 -4.14 0.02
C PRO A 162 5.60 -4.27 1.23
N GLN A 163 6.79 -4.85 0.99
CA GLN A 163 7.88 -4.72 1.97
C GLN A 163 8.33 -3.26 2.07
N PRO A 164 8.91 -2.83 3.20
CA PRO A 164 9.56 -1.54 3.27
C PRO A 164 10.63 -1.39 2.18
N PRO A 165 10.92 -0.16 1.73
CA PRO A 165 11.88 0.08 0.66
C PRO A 165 13.23 -0.60 0.94
N ASN A 166 13.78 -1.26 -0.08
CA ASN A 166 15.04 -1.99 -0.01
C ASN A 166 15.07 -3.15 1.01
N ARG A 167 13.91 -3.64 1.47
CA ARG A 167 13.78 -4.79 2.40
C ARG A 167 13.31 -6.07 1.71
N GLY A 168 13.76 -6.27 0.47
CA GLY A 168 13.56 -7.51 -0.28
C GLY A 168 12.18 -7.64 -0.91
N ARG A 169 11.70 -8.87 -1.00
CA ARG A 169 10.45 -9.25 -1.70
C ARG A 169 9.87 -10.50 -1.04
N TYR A 170 8.63 -10.85 -1.33
CA TYR A 170 8.02 -12.09 -0.81
C TYR A 170 7.13 -12.78 -1.84
N ILE A 171 7.00 -14.10 -1.69
CA ILE A 171 6.07 -14.92 -2.47
C ILE A 171 4.66 -14.69 -1.95
N LEU A 172 3.75 -14.28 -2.83
CA LEU A 172 2.35 -14.09 -2.50
C LEU A 172 1.60 -15.42 -2.56
N SER A 173 0.76 -15.69 -1.56
CA SER A 173 -0.04 -16.92 -1.46
C SER A 173 -0.94 -17.13 -2.70
N PRO A 174 -0.85 -18.28 -3.40
CA PRO A 174 -1.65 -18.60 -4.58
C PRO A 174 -3.16 -18.56 -4.35
N SER A 175 -3.62 -18.83 -3.12
CA SER A 175 -5.03 -18.70 -2.74
C SER A 175 -5.60 -17.27 -2.93
N THR A 176 -4.74 -16.27 -3.05
CA THR A 176 -5.12 -14.86 -3.25
C THR A 176 -5.21 -14.46 -4.71
N TYR A 177 -4.67 -15.25 -5.64
CA TYR A 177 -4.55 -14.83 -7.04
C TYR A 177 -5.92 -14.62 -7.67
N THR A 178 -6.82 -15.60 -7.53
CA THR A 178 -8.17 -15.56 -8.11
C THR A 178 -9.13 -14.65 -7.34
N THR A 179 -8.84 -14.34 -6.08
CA THR A 179 -9.75 -13.61 -5.18
C THR A 179 -9.41 -12.13 -5.06
N HIS A 180 -8.14 -11.75 -5.19
CA HIS A 180 -7.67 -10.38 -4.95
C HIS A 180 -7.02 -9.75 -6.19
N LEU A 181 -6.27 -10.52 -6.98
CA LEU A 181 -5.41 -9.95 -8.02
C LEU A 181 -6.11 -9.87 -9.38
N PRO A 182 -5.70 -8.95 -10.27
CA PRO A 182 -6.14 -8.94 -11.67
C PRO A 182 -5.94 -10.28 -12.39
N THR A 183 -6.75 -10.53 -13.44
CA THR A 183 -6.80 -11.81 -14.19
C THR A 183 -5.47 -12.27 -14.77
N LYS A 184 -4.56 -11.35 -15.09
CA LYS A 184 -3.22 -11.69 -15.60
C LYS A 184 -2.38 -12.50 -14.60
N PHE A 185 -2.72 -12.47 -13.32
CA PHE A 185 -2.05 -13.25 -12.27
C PHE A 185 -2.78 -14.57 -11.95
N HIS A 186 -3.92 -14.88 -12.59
CA HIS A 186 -4.71 -16.07 -12.27
C HIS A 186 -4.17 -17.35 -12.91
N ASN A 187 -3.59 -17.21 -14.10
CA ASN A 187 -3.20 -18.35 -14.95
C ASN A 187 -1.69 -18.55 -14.95
N ILE A 188 -1.10 -18.72 -13.77
CA ILE A 188 0.33 -19.03 -13.65
C ILE A 188 0.53 -20.53 -13.39
N CYS A 189 1.66 -21.07 -13.84
CA CYS A 189 1.94 -22.50 -13.70
C CYS A 189 2.34 -22.85 -12.25
N LEU A 190 1.36 -23.23 -11.41
CA LEU A 190 1.61 -23.61 -10.02
C LEU A 190 2.00 -25.09 -9.84
N THR A 191 1.69 -25.91 -10.83
CA THR A 191 1.89 -27.37 -10.80
C THR A 191 2.55 -27.78 -12.11
N ALA A 192 3.87 -27.85 -12.12
CA ALA A 192 4.64 -28.35 -13.25
C ALA A 192 5.30 -29.69 -12.90
N ALA A 193 5.56 -30.51 -13.91
CA ALA A 193 6.27 -31.78 -13.74
C ALA A 193 7.73 -31.55 -13.32
N ASP A 194 8.30 -30.44 -13.80
CA ASP A 194 9.59 -29.92 -13.35
C ASP A 194 9.37 -28.74 -12.41
N VAL A 195 10.09 -28.70 -11.29
CA VAL A 195 10.02 -27.62 -10.31
C VAL A 195 10.52 -26.30 -10.90
N GLU A 196 11.42 -26.36 -11.89
CA GLU A 196 11.97 -25.19 -12.57
C GLU A 196 10.91 -24.41 -13.38
N ASP A 197 9.85 -25.09 -13.84
CA ASP A 197 8.76 -24.50 -14.61
C ASP A 197 7.66 -23.86 -13.73
N MET A 198 7.73 -24.05 -12.41
CA MET A 198 6.74 -23.46 -11.50
C MET A 198 6.91 -21.95 -11.42
N GLN A 199 5.80 -21.22 -11.44
CA GLN A 199 5.74 -19.76 -11.39
C GLN A 199 4.96 -19.29 -10.17
N VAL A 200 5.36 -18.16 -9.60
CA VAL A 200 4.69 -17.54 -8.45
C VAL A 200 4.60 -16.03 -8.63
N VAL A 201 3.60 -15.40 -7.99
CA VAL A 201 3.52 -13.94 -7.90
C VAL A 201 4.39 -13.46 -6.74
N ILE A 202 5.20 -12.47 -7.03
CA ILE A 202 6.17 -11.88 -6.11
C ILE A 202 5.80 -10.43 -5.88
N VAL A 203 5.79 -10.02 -4.62
CA VAL A 203 5.62 -8.61 -4.22
C VAL A 203 6.98 -8.05 -3.84
N HIS A 204 7.46 -7.10 -4.63
CA HIS A 204 8.73 -6.42 -4.40
C HIS A 204 8.60 -5.28 -3.37
N SER A 205 9.71 -4.82 -2.80
CA SER A 205 9.72 -3.70 -1.85
C SER A 205 9.29 -2.35 -2.45
N ASN A 206 9.39 -2.20 -3.77
CA ASN A 206 8.81 -1.04 -4.47
C ASN A 206 7.30 -1.21 -4.71
N GLY A 207 6.72 -2.35 -4.33
CA GLY A 207 5.31 -2.69 -4.50
C GLY A 207 4.93 -3.31 -5.84
N ALA A 208 5.86 -3.47 -6.78
CA ALA A 208 5.59 -4.17 -8.03
C ALA A 208 5.16 -5.63 -7.79
N LEU A 209 4.13 -6.10 -8.50
CA LEU A 209 3.77 -7.51 -8.61
C LEU A 209 4.38 -8.09 -9.89
N VAL A 210 5.20 -9.13 -9.75
CA VAL A 210 5.89 -9.79 -10.88
C VAL A 210 5.66 -11.29 -10.81
N ILE A 211 5.51 -11.94 -11.96
CA ILE A 211 5.49 -13.41 -12.05
C ILE A 211 6.94 -13.86 -12.26
N GLU A 212 7.46 -14.67 -11.35
CA GLU A 212 8.85 -15.16 -11.40
C GLU A 212 8.89 -16.68 -11.21
N PRO A 213 9.96 -17.36 -11.67
CA PRO A 213 10.17 -18.78 -11.38
C PRO A 213 10.24 -19.03 -9.88
N ARG A 214 9.49 -20.02 -9.40
CA ARG A 214 9.43 -20.39 -7.97
C ARG A 214 10.76 -20.93 -7.48
N PHE A 215 11.45 -21.71 -8.30
CA PHE A 215 12.66 -22.44 -7.87
C PHE A 215 13.82 -21.51 -7.47
N GLU A 216 14.00 -20.38 -8.16
CA GLU A 216 15.05 -19.39 -7.86
C GLU A 216 15.01 -18.89 -6.41
N TYR A 217 13.82 -18.91 -5.78
CA TYR A 217 13.64 -18.48 -4.41
C TYR A 217 14.21 -19.47 -3.38
N PHE A 218 14.38 -20.73 -3.75
CA PHE A 218 14.94 -21.76 -2.88
C PHE A 218 16.46 -21.89 -3.03
N LEU A 219 17.07 -21.14 -3.96
CA LEU A 219 18.50 -21.18 -4.24
C LEU A 219 19.33 -20.09 -3.54
N HIS A 220 18.70 -19.10 -2.90
CA HIS A 220 19.42 -17.97 -2.27
C HIS A 220 19.29 -17.88 -0.74
N THR A 221 20.39 -17.52 -0.09
CA THR A 221 20.54 -17.37 1.37
C THR A 221 19.83 -16.13 1.95
N SER A 222 19.51 -15.11 1.13
CA SER A 222 19.27 -13.75 1.63
C SER A 222 17.85 -13.19 1.43
N GLN A 223 16.88 -13.97 0.95
CA GLN A 223 15.66 -13.35 0.40
C GLN A 223 14.43 -13.35 1.30
N TRP A 224 14.54 -13.81 2.54
CA TRP A 224 13.39 -13.97 3.41
C TRP A 224 13.44 -12.96 4.54
N THR A 225 12.62 -11.94 4.40
CA THR A 225 12.44 -10.92 5.42
C THR A 225 11.26 -11.35 6.26
N HIS A 226 11.56 -12.24 7.21
CA HIS A 226 10.63 -12.58 8.26
C HIS A 226 10.64 -11.44 9.27
N TYR A 227 9.46 -11.01 9.66
CA TYR A 227 9.33 -10.10 10.78
C TYR A 227 9.24 -10.92 12.06
N SER A 228 10.06 -10.57 13.04
CA SER A 228 9.91 -11.07 14.42
C SER A 228 8.50 -10.77 14.94
N GLY A 229 8.09 -11.46 16.01
CA GLY A 229 6.82 -11.19 16.69
C GLY A 229 6.70 -9.77 17.27
N THR A 230 7.80 -9.01 17.34
CA THR A 230 7.82 -7.58 17.71
C THR A 230 7.90 -6.65 16.51
N GLY A 231 7.97 -7.22 15.30
CA GLY A 231 7.98 -6.50 14.05
C GLY A 231 9.35 -6.01 13.57
N GLY A 232 10.43 -6.37 14.27
CA GLY A 232 11.79 -6.17 13.80
C GLY A 232 12.15 -7.18 12.72
N TYR A 233 12.99 -6.77 11.78
CA TYR A 233 13.50 -7.61 10.70
C TYR A 233 14.38 -8.74 11.24
N LEU A 234 14.11 -9.99 10.84
CA LEU A 234 15.00 -11.13 11.06
C LEU A 234 15.67 -11.49 9.73
N ASN A 235 17.00 -11.48 9.73
CA ASN A 235 17.74 -12.18 8.69
C ASN A 235 17.54 -13.68 8.92
N ASP A 236 17.07 -14.40 7.93
CA ASP A 236 17.00 -15.86 8.01
C ASP A 236 18.39 -16.44 8.28
N ALA A 237 18.52 -17.12 9.41
CA ALA A 237 19.79 -17.68 9.86
C ALA A 237 20.15 -19.00 9.16
N ARG A 238 19.22 -19.62 8.42
CA ARG A 238 19.43 -20.93 7.78
C ARG A 238 18.79 -20.98 6.40
N TYR A 239 19.64 -21.12 5.39
CA TYR A 239 19.26 -21.51 4.05
C TYR A 239 18.53 -22.86 4.06
N VAL A 240 17.33 -22.92 3.47
CA VAL A 240 16.56 -24.16 3.28
C VAL A 240 16.26 -24.32 1.79
N PRO A 241 17.00 -25.21 1.08
CA PRO A 241 16.84 -25.48 -0.35
C PRO A 241 15.69 -26.46 -0.66
N ASP A 242 14.60 -26.39 0.09
CA ASP A 242 13.48 -27.31 -0.05
C ASP A 242 12.28 -26.56 -0.67
N PRO A 243 11.94 -26.82 -1.96
CA PRO A 243 10.86 -26.16 -2.68
C PRO A 243 9.46 -26.44 -2.09
N ASP A 244 9.34 -27.48 -1.27
CA ASP A 244 8.09 -27.88 -0.61
C ASP A 244 7.82 -27.07 0.67
N VAL A 245 8.78 -26.29 1.15
CA VAL A 245 8.59 -25.41 2.30
C VAL A 245 7.63 -24.28 1.94
N VAL A 246 6.60 -24.09 2.78
CA VAL A 246 5.64 -22.99 2.65
C VAL A 246 6.35 -21.67 2.98
N LYS A 247 6.76 -20.95 1.94
CA LYS A 247 7.35 -19.60 2.04
C LYS A 247 6.39 -18.47 1.64
N GLU A 248 5.14 -18.85 1.39
CA GLU A 248 4.09 -17.97 0.91
C GLU A 248 3.57 -17.05 2.02
N GLN A 249 3.37 -15.79 1.67
CA GLN A 249 2.78 -14.78 2.56
C GLN A 249 1.50 -14.24 1.92
N GLY A 250 0.49 -13.97 2.73
CA GLY A 250 -0.78 -13.42 2.21
C GLY A 250 -1.83 -13.25 3.29
N ILE A 251 -2.03 -14.27 4.13
CA ILE A 251 -3.03 -14.24 5.22
C ILE A 251 -2.69 -13.18 6.27
N GLY A 252 -1.39 -13.01 6.58
CA GLY A 252 -0.92 -11.99 7.53
C GLY A 252 -0.68 -10.60 6.93
N ARG A 253 -0.80 -10.44 5.60
CA ARG A 253 -0.53 -9.17 4.91
C ARG A 253 -1.77 -8.28 4.91
N ARG A 254 -1.56 -6.96 4.96
CA ARG A 254 -2.64 -5.99 4.78
C ARG A 254 -2.99 -5.87 3.30
N TRP A 255 -4.26 -5.66 3.01
CA TRP A 255 -4.78 -5.51 1.65
C TRP A 255 -5.56 -4.21 1.53
N SER A 256 -5.23 -3.42 0.51
CA SER A 256 -5.90 -2.15 0.20
C SER A 256 -6.70 -2.28 -1.08
N TRP A 257 -7.77 -1.49 -1.23
CA TRP A 257 -8.52 -1.36 -2.49
C TRP A 257 -7.92 -0.29 -3.42
N VAL A 258 -6.93 0.47 -2.92
CA VAL A 258 -6.10 1.43 -3.66
C VAL A 258 -4.66 0.91 -3.68
N PRO A 259 -3.90 1.07 -4.77
CA PRO A 259 -2.50 0.67 -4.82
C PRO A 259 -1.63 1.43 -3.81
N TRP A 260 -0.75 0.70 -3.14
CA TRP A 260 0.18 1.23 -2.15
C TRP A 260 1.30 2.05 -2.79
N THR A 261 1.68 1.71 -4.03
CA THR A 261 2.74 2.40 -4.80
C THR A 261 2.35 2.54 -6.27
N THR A 262 3.07 3.37 -7.01
CA THR A 262 2.87 3.54 -8.46
C THR A 262 3.24 2.28 -9.22
N GLU A 263 4.35 1.62 -8.84
CA GLU A 263 4.79 0.37 -9.43
C GLU A 263 3.75 -0.73 -9.25
N GLN A 264 3.05 -0.72 -8.10
CA GLN A 264 1.97 -1.64 -7.87
C GLN A 264 0.77 -1.37 -8.78
N GLU A 265 0.38 -0.11 -8.95
CA GLU A 265 -0.69 0.30 -9.86
C GLU A 265 -0.38 -0.14 -11.31
N GLU A 266 0.84 0.13 -11.78
CA GLU A 266 1.31 -0.27 -13.11
C GLU A 266 1.32 -1.79 -13.26
N SER A 267 1.86 -2.49 -12.26
CA SER A 267 1.92 -3.95 -12.26
C SER A 267 0.55 -4.61 -12.18
N CYS A 268 -0.50 -3.90 -11.75
CA CYS A 268 -1.87 -4.40 -11.73
C CYS A 268 -2.72 -3.91 -12.90
N CYS A 269 -2.21 -2.96 -13.70
CA CYS A 269 -2.92 -2.48 -14.89
C CYS A 269 -3.17 -3.64 -15.86
N GLY A 270 -4.41 -3.77 -16.34
CA GLY A 270 -4.77 -4.77 -17.33
C GLY A 270 -4.04 -4.53 -18.65
N LEU A 271 -3.77 -5.60 -19.42
CA LEU A 271 -3.24 -5.46 -20.77
C LEU A 271 -4.28 -4.71 -21.63
N LEU A 272 -3.99 -3.46 -22.00
CA LEU A 272 -4.80 -2.72 -22.96
C LEU A 272 -4.56 -3.31 -24.37
N VAL A 273 -5.37 -4.29 -24.74
CA VAL A 273 -5.38 -4.83 -26.11
C VAL A 273 -6.02 -3.78 -27.03
N LYS A 274 -5.20 -2.98 -27.72
CA LYS A 274 -5.68 -2.08 -28.79
C LYS A 274 -6.05 -2.92 -30.02
N LEU A 275 -7.32 -3.30 -30.14
CA LEU A 275 -7.86 -3.93 -31.35
C LEU A 275 -7.87 -2.92 -32.50
N LYS A 276 -6.97 -3.09 -33.47
CA LYS A 276 -7.00 -2.33 -34.72
C LYS A 276 -8.09 -2.89 -35.64
N VAL A 277 -9.28 -2.30 -35.60
CA VAL A 277 -10.36 -2.64 -36.53
C VAL A 277 -9.99 -2.11 -37.93
N ARG A 278 -9.64 -3.01 -38.86
CA ARG A 278 -9.58 -2.67 -40.29
C ARG A 278 -11.02 -2.59 -40.80
N VAL A 279 -11.57 -1.39 -40.89
CA VAL A 279 -12.81 -1.15 -41.63
C VAL A 279 -12.50 -1.35 -43.11
N GLY A 280 -12.79 -2.54 -43.63
CA GLY A 280 -12.74 -2.81 -45.06
C GLY A 280 -13.71 -1.89 -45.77
N ARG A 281 -13.21 -1.03 -46.67
CA ARG A 281 -14.05 -0.35 -47.65
C ARG A 281 -14.81 -1.43 -48.42
N ALA A 282 -16.12 -1.52 -48.19
CA ALA A 282 -17.01 -2.22 -49.09
C ALA A 282 -16.74 -1.69 -50.50
N ARG A 283 -16.27 -2.55 -51.40
CA ARG A 283 -16.15 -2.23 -52.82
C ARG A 283 -17.57 -1.93 -53.29
N GLY A 284 -17.87 -0.63 -53.44
CA GLY A 284 -19.02 -0.19 -54.20
C GLY A 284 -18.89 -0.74 -55.60
N GLY A 285 -19.69 -1.76 -55.90
CA GLY A 285 -19.91 -2.22 -57.26
C GLY A 285 -20.51 -1.07 -58.05
N ARG A 286 -19.76 -0.56 -59.03
CA ARG A 286 -20.32 0.19 -60.14
C ARG A 286 -20.39 -0.74 -61.34
N GLY A 287 -21.60 -0.85 -61.87
CA GLY A 287 -21.89 -0.89 -63.31
C GLY A 287 -21.45 -2.13 -64.07
N LEU A 288 -22.42 -2.94 -64.47
CA LEU A 288 -22.96 -2.85 -65.83
C LEU A 288 -24.48 -2.88 -65.76
#